data_AF-A0AAX6MLI7-F1
#
_entry.id   AF-A0AAX6MLI7-F1
#
_cell.length_a   1.000
_cell.length_b   1.000
_cell.length_c   1.000
_cell.angle_alpha   90.00
_cell.angle_beta   90.00
_cell.angle_gamma   90.00
#
_symmetry.space_group_name_H-M   'P 1'
#
loop_
_entity.id
_entity.type
_entity.pdbx_description
1 polymer ?
#
loop_
_entity_poly.entity_id
_entity_poly.type
_entity_poly.pdbx_seq_one_letter_code
_entity_poly.pdbx_strand_id
1 'polypeptide(L)'
;MDIDPTGKGEWWETNPLVIPKLTSTILDNLQSLPPAPPAAPQAITFHRAFLALPSELQALIRSYLKSQNGLPSRCNGLLPQWMWREMLLGGEILPFLYDLDVTVVEAFYRQWERDNGDQEPNWELLVRRLSQVAWRMWDTDGSTVKIPNGLRNRRRIWKLVEEMYVNDLIDTRNMDAPWIPEYWDRRGRPIHPNTSRKS
;
A
#
# COMPACT_ATOMS: atom_id res chain seq x y z
N MET A 1 -11.22 -28.66 0.30
CA MET A 1 -11.36 -27.51 1.21
C MET A 1 -12.38 -26.60 0.54
N ASP A 2 -13.62 -26.76 0.95
CA ASP A 2 -14.74 -25.99 0.40
C ASP A 2 -14.72 -24.60 1.04
N ILE A 3 -14.62 -23.59 0.19
CA ILE A 3 -14.70 -22.18 0.58
C ILE A 3 -16.18 -21.86 0.70
N ASP A 4 -16.61 -21.48 1.91
CA ASP A 4 -17.98 -21.05 2.22
C ASP A 4 -18.40 -19.90 1.27
N PRO A 5 -19.52 -20.05 0.52
CA PRO A 5 -20.01 -19.03 -0.41
C PRO A 5 -20.65 -17.83 0.30
N THR A 6 -20.84 -17.89 1.62
CA THR A 6 -21.30 -16.77 2.44
C THR A 6 -20.07 -16.03 2.97
N GLY A 7 -19.83 -14.81 2.53
CA GLY A 7 -18.67 -13.99 2.91
C GLY A 7 -18.68 -13.54 4.39
N LYS A 8 -18.63 -14.49 5.33
CA LYS A 8 -18.57 -14.33 6.78
C LYS A 8 -17.23 -14.82 7.35
N GLY A 9 -16.17 -14.77 6.57
CA GLY A 9 -14.81 -14.88 7.09
C GLY A 9 -14.35 -13.52 7.58
N GLU A 10 -13.72 -13.49 8.74
CA GLU A 10 -13.05 -12.29 9.24
C GLU A 10 -12.00 -11.82 8.22
N TRP A 11 -11.76 -10.51 8.11
CA TRP A 11 -10.89 -9.98 7.04
C TRP A 11 -9.46 -10.55 7.09
N TRP A 12 -8.99 -10.95 8.28
CA TRP A 12 -7.68 -11.57 8.49
C TRP A 12 -7.58 -13.04 8.03
N GLU A 13 -8.69 -13.69 7.68
CA GLU A 13 -8.72 -15.04 7.13
C GLU A 13 -8.75 -15.04 5.60
N THR A 14 -9.01 -13.89 4.99
CA THR A 14 -9.08 -13.76 3.53
C THR A 14 -7.71 -13.94 2.87
N ASN A 15 -7.67 -14.52 1.68
CA ASN A 15 -6.42 -14.81 0.98
C ASN A 15 -5.64 -13.51 0.70
N PRO A 16 -4.42 -13.35 1.26
CA PRO A 16 -3.65 -12.13 1.08
C PRO A 16 -2.96 -12.08 -0.29
N LEU A 17 -2.84 -13.18 -1.02
CA LEU A 17 -2.15 -13.24 -2.31
C LEU A 17 -3.11 -13.04 -3.47
N VAL A 18 -4.25 -13.74 -3.45
CA VAL A 18 -5.27 -13.67 -4.50
C VAL A 18 -6.38 -12.76 -4.05
N ILE A 19 -6.35 -11.49 -4.50
CA ILE A 19 -7.32 -10.47 -4.13
C ILE A 19 -8.19 -10.13 -5.35
N PRO A 20 -9.41 -10.68 -5.47
CA PRO A 20 -10.28 -10.40 -6.60
C PRO A 20 -10.60 -8.91 -6.70
N LYS A 21 -10.64 -8.39 -7.93
CA LYS A 21 -11.03 -6.99 -8.22
C LYS A 21 -10.16 -5.93 -7.53
N LEU A 22 -8.94 -6.29 -7.09
CA LEU A 22 -8.03 -5.40 -6.37
C LEU A 22 -7.89 -4.04 -7.06
N THR A 23 -7.42 -4.04 -8.31
CA THR A 23 -7.17 -2.81 -9.06
C THR A 23 -8.43 -1.97 -9.20
N SER A 24 -9.55 -2.56 -9.64
CA SER A 24 -10.82 -1.84 -9.77
C SER A 24 -11.28 -1.22 -8.44
N THR A 25 -11.20 -1.95 -7.32
CA THR A 25 -11.60 -1.41 -6.01
C THR A 25 -10.69 -0.28 -5.56
N ILE A 26 -9.38 -0.33 -5.86
CA ILE A 26 -8.47 0.79 -5.60
C ILE A 26 -8.86 2.01 -6.45
N LEU A 27 -9.14 1.81 -7.73
CA LEU A 27 -9.53 2.88 -8.65
C LEU A 27 -10.88 3.51 -8.30
N ASP A 28 -11.82 2.78 -7.70
CA ASP A 28 -13.09 3.31 -7.21
C ASP A 28 -12.94 4.41 -6.13
N ASN A 29 -11.74 4.55 -5.55
CA ASN A 29 -11.42 5.60 -4.59
C ASN A 29 -10.90 6.89 -5.25
N LEU A 30 -10.64 6.89 -6.56
CA LEU A 30 -10.21 8.08 -7.30
C LEU A 30 -11.30 9.13 -7.29
N GLN A 31 -10.87 10.38 -7.23
CA GLN A 31 -11.71 11.57 -7.32
C GLN A 31 -11.14 12.47 -8.41
N SER A 32 -11.98 13.29 -9.03
CA SER A 32 -11.51 14.30 -9.96
C SER A 32 -10.56 15.26 -9.25
N LEU A 33 -9.50 15.65 -9.96
CA LEU A 33 -8.64 16.73 -9.51
C LEU A 33 -9.49 17.99 -9.42
N PRO A 34 -9.54 18.66 -8.25
CA PRO A 34 -10.30 19.90 -8.14
C PRO A 34 -9.72 20.92 -9.12
N PRO A 35 -10.55 21.87 -9.62
CA PRO A 35 -10.06 22.97 -10.43
C PRO A 35 -8.88 23.61 -9.74
N ALA A 36 -7.80 23.86 -10.49
CA ALA A 36 -6.61 24.45 -9.91
C ALA A 36 -7.01 25.74 -9.19
N PRO A 37 -6.69 25.91 -7.89
CA PRO A 37 -6.75 27.23 -7.30
C PRO A 37 -5.86 28.15 -8.15
N PRO A 38 -6.13 29.47 -8.22
CA PRO A 38 -5.30 30.40 -8.97
C PRO A 38 -3.83 30.10 -8.66
N ALA A 39 -3.11 29.64 -9.68
CA ALA A 39 -1.91 28.86 -9.46
C ALA A 39 -0.91 29.68 -8.64
N ALA A 40 -0.53 29.17 -7.48
CA ALA A 40 0.58 29.76 -6.74
C ALA A 40 1.80 29.72 -7.69
N PRO A 41 2.39 30.86 -8.08
CA PRO A 41 3.47 30.90 -9.07
C PRO A 41 4.64 29.97 -8.73
N GLN A 42 4.81 29.70 -7.43
CA GLN A 42 5.80 28.79 -6.87
C GLN A 42 5.58 27.32 -7.29
N ALA A 43 4.33 26.86 -7.37
CA ALA A 43 4.01 25.47 -7.75
C ALA A 43 4.31 25.22 -9.24
N ILE A 44 3.95 26.17 -10.12
CA ILE A 44 4.31 26.11 -11.55
C ILE A 44 5.83 26.12 -11.73
N THR A 45 6.52 27.01 -11.00
CA THR A 45 7.98 27.13 -11.05
C THR A 45 8.65 25.84 -10.59
N PHE A 46 8.20 25.27 -9.47
CA PHE A 46 8.68 23.98 -8.98
C PHE A 46 8.48 22.88 -10.01
N HIS A 47 7.26 22.77 -10.57
CA HIS A 47 6.93 21.74 -11.54
C HIS A 47 7.86 21.78 -12.77
N ARG A 48 8.09 22.98 -13.32
CA ARG A 48 9.01 23.17 -14.44
C ARG A 48 10.45 22.84 -14.07
N ALA A 49 10.92 23.32 -12.92
CA ALA A 49 12.28 23.06 -12.45
C ALA A 49 12.51 21.56 -12.21
N PHE A 50 11.54 20.89 -11.59
CA PHE A 50 11.60 19.48 -11.26
C PHE A 50 11.62 18.60 -12.51
N LEU A 51 10.77 18.88 -13.51
CA LEU A 51 10.77 18.14 -14.78
C LEU A 51 12.06 18.37 -15.61
N ALA A 52 12.76 19.48 -15.39
CA ALA A 52 14.04 19.76 -16.02
C ALA A 52 15.24 19.04 -15.36
N LEU A 53 15.04 18.39 -14.21
CA LEU A 53 16.09 17.65 -13.52
C LEU A 53 16.44 16.36 -14.29
N PRO A 54 17.70 15.90 -14.23
CA PRO A 54 18.07 14.54 -14.62
C PRO A 54 17.23 13.49 -13.89
N SER A 55 16.98 12.35 -14.55
CA SER A 55 16.15 11.26 -14.02
C SER A 55 16.62 10.73 -12.67
N GLU A 56 17.92 10.77 -12.40
CA GLU A 56 18.57 10.34 -11.17
C GLU A 56 18.15 11.24 -10.01
N LEU A 57 18.10 12.56 -10.23
CA LEU A 57 17.66 13.52 -9.23
C LEU A 57 16.15 13.44 -9.01
N GLN A 58 15.37 13.21 -10.08
CA GLN A 58 13.93 12.94 -9.94
C GLN A 58 13.69 11.68 -9.11
N ALA A 59 14.41 10.59 -9.39
CA ALA A 59 14.32 9.35 -8.63
C ALA A 59 14.74 9.51 -7.16
N LEU A 60 15.81 10.27 -6.90
CA LEU A 60 16.23 10.62 -5.55
C LEU A 60 15.15 11.39 -4.80
N ILE A 61 14.53 12.40 -5.43
CA ILE A 61 13.42 13.14 -4.82
C ILE A 61 12.23 12.21 -4.53
N ARG A 62 11.86 11.34 -5.48
CA ARG A 62 10.80 10.33 -5.27
C ARG A 62 11.11 9.38 -4.11
N SER A 63 12.38 9.04 -3.90
CA SER A 63 12.78 8.16 -2.79
C SER A 63 12.45 8.74 -1.41
N TYR A 64 12.45 10.08 -1.25
CA TYR A 64 12.07 10.73 0.00
C TYR A 64 10.56 10.69 0.26
N LEU A 65 9.74 10.35 -0.74
CA LEU A 65 8.29 10.16 -0.56
C LEU A 65 7.95 8.78 0.01
N LYS A 66 8.92 7.87 0.10
CA LYS A 66 8.80 6.54 0.72
C LYS A 66 8.79 6.72 2.26
N SER A 67 7.72 7.28 2.78
CA SER A 67 7.54 7.53 4.22
C SER A 67 7.09 6.27 4.95
N GLN A 68 7.76 5.94 6.06
CA GLN A 68 7.33 4.90 7.00
C GLN A 68 6.12 5.33 7.86
N ASN A 69 5.75 6.62 7.87
CA ASN A 69 4.69 7.17 8.73
C ASN A 69 3.46 7.66 7.94
N GLY A 70 3.32 7.19 6.69
CA GLY A 70 2.29 7.67 5.77
C GLY A 70 2.54 9.09 5.30
N LEU A 71 1.82 9.48 4.24
CA LEU A 71 1.88 10.83 3.72
C LEU A 71 0.78 11.70 4.36
N PRO A 72 1.01 13.02 4.51
CA PRO A 72 -0.04 13.95 4.89
C PRO A 72 -1.22 13.88 3.91
N SER A 73 -2.45 14.05 4.41
CA SER A 73 -3.70 13.92 3.61
C SER A 73 -3.87 15.08 2.65
N ARG A 74 -3.30 16.24 2.98
CA ARG A 74 -3.35 17.45 2.16
C ARG A 74 -2.47 17.25 0.93
N CYS A 75 -3.08 17.40 -0.25
CA CYS A 75 -2.37 17.48 -1.52
C CYS A 75 -1.62 18.80 -1.62
N ASN A 76 -0.41 18.78 -2.18
CA ASN A 76 0.39 19.97 -2.43
C ASN A 76 0.51 20.32 -3.92
N GLY A 77 0.14 19.42 -4.83
CA GLY A 77 0.12 19.66 -6.27
C GLY A 77 1.50 19.93 -6.87
N LEU A 78 2.59 19.61 -6.14
CA LEU A 78 3.95 19.88 -6.60
C LEU A 78 4.40 18.90 -7.70
N LEU A 79 4.05 17.62 -7.52
CA LEU A 79 4.33 16.59 -8.53
C LEU A 79 3.14 16.40 -9.47
N PRO A 80 3.39 16.13 -10.77
CA PRO A 80 2.34 15.75 -11.71
C PRO A 80 1.55 14.51 -11.25
N GLN A 81 0.27 14.42 -11.61
CA GLN A 81 -0.57 13.26 -11.25
C GLN A 81 -0.05 11.94 -11.84
N TRP A 82 0.48 11.96 -13.05
CA TRP A 82 1.06 10.78 -13.69
C TRP A 82 2.23 10.17 -12.91
N MET A 83 2.99 10.98 -12.17
CA MET A 83 4.08 10.47 -11.32
C MET A 83 3.55 9.76 -10.08
N TRP A 84 2.50 10.29 -9.46
CA TRP A 84 1.83 9.60 -8.35
C TRP A 84 1.27 8.25 -8.79
N ARG A 85 0.68 8.21 -9.99
CA ARG A 85 0.25 6.95 -10.63
C ARG A 85 1.41 5.98 -10.79
N GLU A 86 2.51 6.40 -11.43
CA GLU A 86 3.66 5.52 -11.68
C GLU A 86 4.29 5.00 -10.40
N MET A 87 4.47 5.85 -9.38
CA MET A 87 5.00 5.41 -8.09
C MET A 87 4.06 4.41 -7.38
N LEU A 88 2.75 4.53 -7.58
CA LEU A 88 1.78 3.57 -7.04
C LEU A 88 1.85 2.24 -7.79
N LEU A 89 1.79 2.27 -9.13
CA LEU A 89 1.84 1.07 -9.97
C LEU A 89 3.19 0.34 -9.88
N GLY A 90 4.28 1.08 -9.70
CA GLY A 90 5.61 0.53 -9.50
C GLY A 90 5.86 -0.01 -8.08
N GLY A 91 4.87 0.07 -7.17
CA GLY A 91 5.03 -0.37 -5.78
C GLY A 91 6.03 0.46 -4.97
N GLU A 92 6.38 1.67 -5.43
CA GLU A 92 7.43 2.48 -4.81
C GLU A 92 6.99 3.08 -3.47
N ILE A 93 5.74 3.52 -3.37
CA ILE A 93 5.19 4.16 -2.16
C ILE A 93 4.49 3.15 -1.26
N LEU A 94 3.81 2.15 -1.83
CA LEU A 94 3.09 1.11 -1.11
C LEU A 94 3.55 -0.27 -1.58
N PRO A 95 4.68 -0.79 -1.06
CA PRO A 95 5.28 -2.03 -1.55
C PRO A 95 4.38 -3.28 -1.45
N PHE A 96 3.44 -3.29 -0.48
CA PHE A 96 2.47 -4.37 -0.33
C PHE A 96 1.36 -4.35 -1.42
N LEU A 97 1.24 -3.27 -2.19
CA LEU A 97 0.28 -3.09 -3.29
C LEU A 97 1.02 -3.20 -4.64
N TYR A 98 1.73 -4.31 -4.84
CA TYR A 98 2.64 -4.51 -5.97
C TYR A 98 1.98 -5.06 -7.25
N ASP A 99 0.76 -5.59 -7.16
CA ASP A 99 0.07 -6.36 -8.20
C ASP A 99 -1.12 -5.60 -8.81
N LEU A 100 -0.98 -4.28 -8.97
CA LEU A 100 -1.95 -3.47 -9.69
C LEU A 100 -1.88 -3.78 -11.19
N ASP A 101 -3.01 -4.15 -11.76
CA ASP A 101 -3.15 -4.53 -13.17
C ASP A 101 -3.21 -3.29 -14.09
N VAL A 102 -2.15 -3.08 -14.86
CA VAL A 102 -2.03 -1.96 -15.81
C VAL A 102 -3.15 -1.97 -16.85
N THR A 103 -3.60 -3.14 -17.31
CA THR A 103 -4.66 -3.25 -18.32
C THR A 103 -6.00 -2.76 -17.78
N VAL A 104 -6.27 -2.98 -16.49
CA VAL A 104 -7.46 -2.45 -15.80
C VAL A 104 -7.36 -0.94 -15.63
N VAL A 105 -6.17 -0.40 -15.37
CA VAL A 105 -5.94 1.05 -15.30
C VAL A 105 -6.17 1.72 -16.65
N GLU A 106 -5.70 1.13 -17.74
CA GLU A 106 -5.94 1.64 -19.10
C GLU A 106 -7.43 1.63 -19.44
N ALA A 107 -8.15 0.54 -19.11
CA ALA A 107 -9.59 0.46 -19.29
C ALA A 107 -10.33 1.51 -18.45
N PHE A 108 -9.87 1.75 -17.22
CA PHE A 108 -10.39 2.81 -16.35
C PHE A 108 -10.24 4.19 -16.99
N TYR A 109 -9.09 4.53 -17.59
CA TYR A 109 -8.91 5.83 -18.25
C TYR A 109 -9.90 6.04 -19.40
N ARG A 110 -10.16 5.01 -20.22
CA ARG A 110 -11.16 5.07 -21.30
C ARG A 110 -12.58 5.26 -20.78
N GLN A 111 -12.89 4.75 -19.59
CA GLN A 111 -14.18 4.99 -18.93
C GLN A 111 -14.22 6.40 -18.34
N TRP A 112 -13.15 6.81 -17.66
CA TRP A 112 -13.04 8.09 -17.00
C TRP A 112 -13.20 9.26 -17.97
N GLU A 113 -12.55 9.22 -19.12
CA GLU A 113 -12.65 10.24 -20.17
C GLU A 113 -14.08 10.39 -20.69
N ARG A 114 -14.82 9.28 -20.81
CA ARG A 114 -16.24 9.30 -21.20
C ARG A 114 -17.13 9.93 -20.14
N ASP A 115 -16.85 9.68 -18.87
CA ASP A 115 -17.71 10.10 -17.76
C ASP A 115 -17.38 11.51 -17.24
N ASN A 116 -16.11 11.93 -17.33
CA ASN A 116 -15.59 13.15 -16.70
C ASN A 116 -14.94 14.13 -17.70
N GLY A 117 -14.87 13.78 -18.99
CA GLY A 117 -14.22 14.61 -20.02
C GLY A 117 -12.74 14.86 -19.71
N ASP A 118 -12.32 16.13 -19.80
CA ASP A 118 -10.93 16.55 -19.59
C ASP A 118 -10.50 16.65 -18.11
N GLN A 119 -11.35 16.25 -17.16
CA GLN A 119 -10.97 16.28 -15.75
C GLN A 119 -9.93 15.21 -15.44
N GLU A 120 -8.76 15.61 -14.93
CA GLU A 120 -7.70 14.68 -14.56
C GLU A 120 -8.04 13.91 -13.26
N PRO A 121 -7.77 12.59 -13.16
CA PRO A 121 -7.88 11.86 -11.90
C PRO A 121 -6.84 12.31 -10.85
N ASN A 122 -7.25 12.46 -9.60
CA ASN A 122 -6.38 12.89 -8.49
C ASN A 122 -5.63 11.71 -7.85
N TRP A 123 -4.57 11.26 -8.52
CA TRP A 123 -3.66 10.23 -8.04
C TRP A 123 -2.91 10.62 -6.76
N GLU A 124 -2.54 11.90 -6.60
CA GLU A 124 -1.90 12.38 -5.37
C GLU A 124 -2.78 12.09 -4.14
N LEU A 125 -4.06 12.47 -4.22
CA LEU A 125 -5.01 12.25 -3.15
C LEU A 125 -5.20 10.76 -2.84
N LEU A 126 -5.32 9.93 -3.88
CA LEU A 126 -5.46 8.49 -3.74
C LEU A 126 -4.27 7.91 -2.95
N VAL A 127 -3.05 8.17 -3.41
CA VAL A 127 -1.84 7.62 -2.80
C VAL A 127 -1.70 8.08 -1.35
N ARG A 128 -1.95 9.37 -1.07
CA ARG A 128 -1.91 9.91 0.28
C ARG A 128 -2.91 9.20 1.19
N ARG A 129 -4.17 9.06 0.77
CA ARG A 129 -5.20 8.37 1.55
C ARG A 129 -4.87 6.90 1.77
N LEU A 130 -4.47 6.17 0.72
CA LEU A 130 -4.07 4.77 0.84
C LEU A 130 -2.92 4.60 1.84
N SER A 131 -1.92 5.48 1.78
CA SER A 131 -0.79 5.44 2.71
C SER A 131 -1.25 5.62 4.16
N GLN A 132 -2.06 6.63 4.48
CA GLN A 132 -2.52 6.88 5.85
C GLN A 132 -3.30 5.71 6.44
N VAL A 133 -4.20 5.16 5.63
CA VAL A 133 -5.12 4.11 6.06
C VAL A 133 -4.27 2.85 6.29
N ALA A 134 -3.27 2.57 5.44
CA ALA A 134 -2.36 1.43 5.59
C ALA A 134 -1.49 1.49 6.87
N TRP A 135 -1.18 2.68 7.38
CA TRP A 135 -0.40 2.86 8.61
C TRP A 135 -1.25 2.86 9.88
N ARG A 136 -2.54 3.21 9.78
CA ARG A 136 -3.52 3.08 10.88
C ARG A 136 -4.21 1.72 10.96
N MET A 137 -3.59 0.67 10.41
CA MET A 137 -4.10 -0.72 10.44
C MET A 137 -5.51 -0.89 9.86
N TRP A 138 -5.93 -0.08 8.88
CA TRP A 138 -7.25 -0.20 8.23
C TRP A 138 -8.42 -0.47 9.18
N ASP A 139 -8.38 0.16 10.36
CA ASP A 139 -9.45 0.09 11.34
C ASP A 139 -10.69 0.74 10.73
N THR A 140 -11.66 -0.10 10.35
CA THR A 140 -12.60 0.25 9.28
C THR A 140 -13.81 1.03 9.70
N ASP A 141 -14.00 1.28 10.98
CA ASP A 141 -15.25 1.84 11.46
C ASP A 141 -15.38 3.35 11.16
N GLY A 142 -14.37 3.96 10.51
CA GLY A 142 -14.43 5.36 10.07
C GLY A 142 -13.66 5.72 8.80
N SER A 143 -13.10 4.77 8.05
CA SER A 143 -12.29 5.10 6.86
C SER A 143 -13.17 5.29 5.61
N THR A 144 -13.03 6.42 4.93
CA THR A 144 -13.75 6.72 3.66
C THR A 144 -13.18 5.99 2.44
N VAL A 145 -12.13 5.18 2.62
CA VAL A 145 -11.42 4.49 1.54
C VAL A 145 -11.89 3.04 1.50
N LYS A 146 -12.36 2.60 0.33
CA LYS A 146 -12.72 1.21 0.06
C LYS A 146 -11.46 0.37 -0.09
N ILE A 147 -11.24 -0.56 0.84
CA ILE A 147 -10.10 -1.48 0.83
C ILE A 147 -10.60 -2.93 0.84
N PRO A 148 -10.22 -3.78 -0.14
CA PRO A 148 -10.54 -5.21 -0.14
C PRO A 148 -9.97 -5.93 1.08
N ASN A 149 -10.73 -6.87 1.66
CA ASN A 149 -10.29 -7.63 2.85
C ASN A 149 -8.96 -8.38 2.63
N GLY A 150 -8.76 -9.01 1.47
CA GLY A 150 -7.50 -9.70 1.15
C GLY A 150 -6.31 -8.75 1.17
N LEU A 151 -6.52 -7.50 0.70
CA LEU A 151 -5.48 -6.48 0.79
C LEU A 151 -5.20 -6.16 2.25
N ARG A 152 -6.23 -6.07 3.09
CA ARG A 152 -6.10 -5.90 4.55
C ARG A 152 -5.24 -6.93 5.21
N ASN A 153 -5.50 -8.19 4.93
CA ASN A 153 -4.67 -9.26 5.44
C ASN A 153 -3.23 -9.13 4.94
N ARG A 154 -3.03 -8.82 3.65
CA ARG A 154 -1.69 -8.61 3.08
C ARG A 154 -0.92 -7.50 3.78
N ARG A 155 -1.52 -6.33 4.04
CA ARG A 155 -0.84 -5.23 4.76
C ARG A 155 -0.48 -5.63 6.19
N ARG A 156 -1.38 -6.32 6.90
CA ARG A 156 -1.13 -6.83 8.25
C ARG A 156 0.10 -7.73 8.26
N ILE A 157 0.18 -8.70 7.34
CA ILE A 157 1.34 -9.59 7.21
C ILE A 157 2.60 -8.80 6.86
N TRP A 158 2.50 -7.87 5.90
CA TRP A 158 3.62 -7.02 5.50
C TRP A 158 4.16 -6.20 6.68
N LYS A 159 3.28 -5.69 7.54
CA LYS A 159 3.66 -4.95 8.75
C LYS A 159 4.45 -5.82 9.72
N LEU A 160 4.05 -7.08 9.92
CA LEU A 160 4.81 -8.02 10.74
C LEU A 160 6.23 -8.23 10.18
N VAL A 161 6.39 -8.29 8.86
CA VAL A 161 7.70 -8.41 8.22
C VAL A 161 8.52 -7.12 8.39
N GLU A 162 7.90 -5.95 8.29
CA GLU A 162 8.56 -4.64 8.50
C GLU A 162 9.03 -4.43 9.95
N GLU A 163 8.25 -4.93 10.92
CA GLU A 163 8.53 -4.79 12.35
C GLU A 163 9.39 -5.92 12.92
N MET A 164 9.62 -6.99 12.16
CA MET A 164 10.41 -8.13 12.60
C MET A 164 11.88 -7.76 12.79
N TYR A 165 12.39 -7.96 14.01
CA TYR A 165 13.81 -7.84 14.33
C TYR A 165 14.48 -9.21 14.40
N VAL A 166 15.78 -9.22 14.12
CA VAL A 166 16.63 -10.39 14.38
C VAL A 166 16.63 -10.63 15.90
N ASN A 167 16.18 -11.82 16.31
CA ASN A 167 15.95 -12.24 17.70
C ASN A 167 14.61 -11.82 18.33
N ASP A 168 13.60 -11.46 17.54
CA ASP A 168 12.22 -11.49 18.05
C ASP A 168 11.88 -12.93 18.46
N LEU A 169 11.87 -13.14 19.77
CA LEU A 169 11.49 -14.40 20.40
C LEU A 169 10.06 -14.26 20.90
N ILE A 170 9.18 -15.18 20.53
CA ILE A 170 7.90 -15.34 21.20
C ILE A 170 8.21 -15.67 22.67
N ASP A 171 7.64 -14.94 23.63
CA ASP A 171 7.77 -15.28 25.05
C ASP A 171 7.00 -16.57 25.32
N THR A 172 7.69 -17.70 25.22
CA THR A 172 7.13 -19.05 25.35
C THR A 172 6.74 -19.40 26.78
N ARG A 173 6.98 -18.53 27.76
CA ARG A 173 6.72 -18.81 29.19
C ARG A 173 5.25 -18.94 29.55
N ASN A 174 4.34 -18.40 28.73
CA ASN A 174 2.89 -18.42 28.96
C ASN A 174 2.08 -19.10 27.84
N MET A 175 2.72 -19.75 26.86
CA MET A 175 2.00 -20.49 25.82
C MET A 175 1.93 -21.98 26.20
N ASP A 176 0.73 -22.45 26.55
CA ASP A 176 0.46 -23.89 26.59
C ASP A 176 0.84 -24.49 25.23
N ALA A 177 1.60 -25.57 25.28
CA ALA A 177 2.59 -25.94 24.27
C ALA A 177 2.17 -26.70 22.98
N PRO A 178 0.93 -26.73 22.43
CA PRO A 178 0.71 -27.45 21.17
C PRO A 178 1.10 -26.69 19.89
N TRP A 179 1.22 -25.35 19.93
CA TRP A 179 1.20 -24.53 18.71
C TRP A 179 2.40 -23.58 18.58
N ILE A 180 3.62 -24.06 18.84
CA ILE A 180 4.84 -23.28 18.55
C ILE A 180 5.29 -23.62 17.12
N PRO A 181 5.29 -22.66 16.17
CA PRO A 181 5.78 -22.90 14.82
C PRO A 181 7.25 -23.29 14.81
N GLU A 182 7.64 -24.20 13.91
CA GLU A 182 9.04 -24.52 13.65
C GLU A 182 9.71 -23.34 12.94
N TYR A 183 10.80 -22.82 13.51
CA TYR A 183 11.61 -21.77 12.88
C TYR A 183 12.80 -22.40 12.16
N TRP A 184 13.47 -21.67 11.27
CA TRP A 184 14.64 -22.17 10.53
C TRP A 184 15.94 -21.56 11.03
N ASP A 185 17.01 -22.36 11.13
CA ASP A 185 18.36 -21.91 11.47
C ASP A 185 19.05 -21.19 10.30
N ARG A 186 20.25 -20.65 10.53
CA ARG A 186 21.08 -19.99 9.49
C ARG A 186 21.45 -20.90 8.31
N ARG A 187 21.14 -22.19 8.39
CA ARG A 187 21.39 -23.21 7.37
C ARG A 187 20.09 -23.80 6.81
N GLY A 188 18.94 -23.20 7.12
CA GLY A 188 17.64 -23.70 6.65
C GLY A 188 17.29 -25.06 7.23
N ARG A 189 17.57 -25.33 8.51
CA ARG A 189 17.04 -26.50 9.24
C ARG A 189 16.03 -26.09 10.31
N PRO A 190 14.94 -26.86 10.51
CA PRO A 190 13.93 -26.54 11.51
C PRO A 190 14.51 -26.63 12.93
N ILE A 191 14.22 -25.63 13.76
CA ILE A 191 14.61 -25.50 15.17
C ILE A 191 13.36 -25.15 15.99
N HIS A 192 13.19 -25.88 17.09
CA HIS A 192 12.26 -25.49 18.15
C HIS A 192 12.95 -24.54 19.13
N PRO A 193 12.31 -23.41 19.52
CA PRO A 193 12.93 -22.36 20.33
C PRO A 193 13.38 -22.81 21.74
N ASN A 194 12.98 -24.00 22.20
CA ASN A 194 13.26 -24.49 23.57
C ASN A 194 14.27 -25.65 23.68
N THR A 195 15.15 -25.88 22.68
CA THR A 195 16.12 -26.99 22.76
C THR A 195 17.47 -26.65 23.38
N SER A 196 17.67 -25.44 23.90
CA SER A 196 18.86 -25.10 24.70
C SER A 196 18.82 -25.82 26.05
N ARG A 197 19.28 -27.07 26.05
CA ARG A 197 19.56 -27.85 27.27
C ARG A 197 20.53 -27.08 28.15
N LYS A 198 20.14 -26.96 29.42
CA LYS A 198 20.97 -26.58 30.57
C LYS A 198 22.36 -27.25 30.49
N SER A 199 23.40 -26.45 30.64
CA SER A 199 24.70 -26.87 31.18
C SER A 199 24.85 -26.29 32.57
#